data_AF-A0A9Q3HX79-F1
#
_entry.id   AF-A0A9Q3HX79-F1
#
_cell.length_a   1.000
_cell.length_b   1.000
_cell.length_c   1.000
_cell.angle_alpha   90.00
_cell.angle_beta   90.00
_cell.angle_gamma   90.00
#
_symmetry.space_group_name_H-M   'P 1'
#
loop_
_entity.id
_entity.type
_entity.pdbx_description
1 polymer ?
#
loop_
_entity_poly.entity_id
_entity_poly.type
_entity_poly.pdbx_seq_one_letter_code
_entity_poly.pdbx_strand_id
1 'polypeptide(L)'
;MTDQNALCQTIPELNNSNYLQWKILTQAYLMEMDILDCLTTNPKTPLPNAAQQNELLKRQQKTAGIYIGTMGILNFQGFLNVVNEGNPYNIWRTLARHFTSNGNNNQARIFFEFLALKHVDTLEQFISDINQHIGKIASVGIMIGSPGDIKESLIAEIIARKLNDNYVNT
;
A
#
# COMPACT_ATOMS: atom_id res chain seq x y z
N MET A 1 -27.44 -16.25 -0.28
CA MET A 1 -26.73 -15.23 0.52
C MET A 1 -25.25 -15.52 0.32
N THR A 2 -24.62 -14.84 -0.63
CA THR A 2 -23.19 -15.02 -0.92
C THR A 2 -22.40 -14.28 0.16
N ASP A 3 -21.41 -14.95 0.75
CA ASP A 3 -20.56 -14.44 1.84
C ASP A 3 -19.83 -13.15 1.43
N GLN A 4 -20.47 -11.99 1.57
CA GLN A 4 -19.86 -10.67 1.36
C GLN A 4 -18.66 -10.39 2.31
N ASN A 5 -18.40 -11.30 3.27
CA ASN A 5 -17.32 -11.21 4.25
C ASN A 5 -16.03 -11.97 3.87
N ALA A 6 -16.04 -12.88 2.89
CA ALA A 6 -14.90 -13.78 2.68
C ALA A 6 -13.62 -13.04 2.24
N LEU A 7 -13.74 -12.00 1.40
CA LEU A 7 -12.59 -11.25 0.89
C LEU A 7 -12.12 -10.12 1.82
N CYS A 8 -13.01 -9.53 2.61
CA CYS A 8 -12.57 -8.58 3.63
C CYS A 8 -11.68 -9.27 4.68
N GLN A 9 -11.91 -10.55 4.95
CA GLN A 9 -11.11 -11.33 5.89
C GLN A 9 -9.74 -11.76 5.35
N THR A 10 -9.49 -11.65 4.03
CA THR A 10 -8.18 -11.93 3.44
C THR A 10 -7.31 -10.68 3.29
N ILE A 11 -7.88 -9.48 3.47
CA ILE A 11 -7.11 -8.23 3.47
C ILE A 11 -6.30 -8.17 4.78
N PRO A 12 -4.95 -8.15 4.71
CA PRO A 12 -4.14 -8.04 5.92
C PRO A 12 -4.33 -6.67 6.57
N GLU A 13 -3.98 -6.53 7.85
CA GLU A 13 -3.89 -5.21 8.48
C GLU A 13 -2.78 -4.39 7.80
N LEU A 14 -3.08 -3.14 7.40
CA LEU A 14 -2.10 -2.26 6.77
C LEU A 14 -0.91 -2.00 7.71
N ASN A 15 0.31 -2.05 7.16
CA ASN A 15 1.53 -1.65 7.82
C ASN A 15 2.56 -1.13 6.80
N ASN A 16 3.74 -0.74 7.30
CA ASN A 16 4.80 -0.15 6.49
C ASN A 16 5.40 -1.09 5.44
N SER A 17 5.27 -2.41 5.60
CA SER A 17 5.87 -3.39 4.69
C SER A 17 4.87 -4.01 3.71
N ASN A 18 3.56 -3.84 3.89
CA ASN A 18 2.55 -4.51 3.08
C ASN A 18 1.62 -3.57 2.28
N TYR A 19 1.87 -2.24 2.28
CA TYR A 19 0.97 -1.27 1.63
C TYR A 19 0.57 -1.64 0.19
N LEU A 20 1.51 -2.14 -0.64
CA LEU A 20 1.19 -2.52 -2.02
C LEU A 20 0.20 -3.70 -2.08
N GLN A 21 0.45 -4.75 -1.30
CA GLN A 21 -0.45 -5.92 -1.22
C GLN A 21 -1.81 -5.50 -0.68
N TRP A 22 -1.80 -4.74 0.42
CA TRP A 22 -3.01 -4.19 1.04
C TRP A 22 -3.82 -3.35 0.04
N LYS A 23 -3.16 -2.45 -0.70
CA LYS A 23 -3.78 -1.63 -1.73
C LYS A 23 -4.47 -2.48 -2.79
N ILE A 24 -3.79 -3.49 -3.33
CA ILE A 24 -4.32 -4.34 -4.40
C ILE A 24 -5.57 -5.10 -3.90
N LEU A 25 -5.47 -5.76 -2.74
CA LEU A 25 -6.57 -6.55 -2.19
C LEU A 25 -7.77 -5.67 -1.80
N THR A 26 -7.53 -4.53 -1.17
CA THR A 26 -8.60 -3.59 -0.83
C THR A 26 -9.26 -3.02 -2.07
N GLN A 27 -8.50 -2.61 -3.11
CA GLN A 27 -9.09 -2.12 -4.35
C GLN A 27 -9.87 -3.19 -5.10
N ALA A 28 -9.39 -4.44 -5.14
CA ALA A 28 -10.12 -5.56 -5.72
C ALA A 28 -11.47 -5.78 -5.00
N TYR A 29 -11.47 -5.75 -3.66
CA TYR A 29 -12.71 -5.86 -2.88
C TYR A 29 -13.68 -4.70 -3.14
N LEU A 30 -13.18 -3.46 -3.25
CA LEU A 30 -14.01 -2.31 -3.59
C LEU A 30 -14.59 -2.38 -5.01
N MET A 31 -13.88 -3.00 -5.96
CA MET A 31 -14.39 -3.27 -7.31
C MET A 31 -15.55 -4.27 -7.27
N GLU A 32 -15.39 -5.38 -6.54
CA GLU A 32 -16.45 -6.37 -6.40
C GLU A 32 -17.71 -5.83 -5.71
N MET A 33 -17.52 -4.89 -4.79
CA MET A 33 -18.62 -4.21 -4.11
C MET A 33 -19.23 -3.05 -4.91
N ASP A 34 -18.74 -2.79 -6.14
CA ASP A 34 -19.16 -1.69 -7.01
C ASP A 34 -19.10 -0.31 -6.33
N ILE A 35 -18.01 -0.03 -5.63
CA ILE A 35 -17.79 1.21 -4.87
C ILE A 35 -16.38 1.81 -5.04
N LEU A 36 -15.55 1.27 -5.93
CA LEU A 36 -14.18 1.78 -6.17
C LEU A 36 -14.15 3.26 -6.59
N ASP A 37 -15.15 3.71 -7.34
CA ASP A 37 -15.29 5.12 -7.75
C ASP A 37 -15.34 6.08 -6.55
N CYS A 38 -15.74 5.62 -5.35
CA CYS A 38 -15.71 6.43 -4.13
C CYS A 38 -14.30 6.88 -3.74
N LEU A 39 -13.24 6.24 -4.26
CA LEU A 39 -11.85 6.66 -4.07
C LEU A 39 -11.48 7.93 -4.84
N THR A 40 -12.20 8.22 -5.92
CA THR A 40 -11.95 9.34 -6.83
C THR A 40 -13.08 10.37 -6.81
N THR A 41 -14.26 9.98 -6.37
CA THR A 41 -15.44 10.84 -6.27
C THR A 41 -15.44 11.59 -4.95
N ASN A 42 -15.35 12.93 -5.01
CA ASN A 42 -15.52 13.77 -3.84
C ASN A 42 -16.99 13.71 -3.38
N PRO A 43 -17.31 13.43 -2.10
CA PRO A 43 -18.69 13.39 -1.61
C PRO A 43 -19.43 14.73 -1.76
N LYS A 44 -18.71 15.85 -1.91
CA LYS A 44 -19.27 17.18 -2.18
C LYS A 44 -19.59 17.43 -3.66
N THR A 45 -19.36 16.46 -4.55
CA THR A 45 -19.72 16.57 -5.96
C THR A 45 -21.23 16.74 -6.07
N PRO A 46 -21.75 17.84 -6.65
CA PRO A 46 -23.18 18.05 -6.77
C PRO A 46 -23.80 17.02 -7.71
N LEU A 47 -24.84 16.32 -7.25
CA LEU A 47 -25.63 15.40 -8.06
C LEU A 47 -27.02 15.97 -8.38
N PRO A 48 -27.64 15.58 -9.52
CA PRO A 48 -28.90 16.15 -10.01
C PRO A 48 -30.06 16.13 -9.01
N ASN A 49 -30.09 15.19 -8.08
CA ASN A 49 -31.15 15.11 -7.07
C ASN A 49 -30.66 14.54 -5.73
N ALA A 50 -31.46 14.76 -4.68
CA ALA A 50 -31.17 14.33 -3.32
C ALA A 50 -31.07 12.81 -3.18
N ALA A 51 -31.81 12.03 -3.99
CA ALA A 51 -31.73 10.57 -3.94
C ALA A 51 -30.35 10.07 -4.40
N GLN A 52 -29.83 10.59 -5.52
CA GLN A 52 -28.49 10.29 -6.01
C GLN A 52 -27.41 10.75 -5.03
N GLN A 53 -27.57 11.91 -4.39
CA GLN A 53 -26.67 12.39 -3.35
C GLN A 53 -26.63 11.44 -2.14
N ASN A 54 -27.81 11.00 -1.67
CA ASN A 54 -27.91 10.08 -0.54
C ASN A 54 -27.31 8.71 -0.85
N GLU A 55 -27.49 8.20 -2.07
CA GLU A 55 -26.84 6.95 -2.51
C GLU A 55 -25.32 7.07 -2.57
N LEU A 56 -24.78 8.20 -3.06
CA LEU A 56 -23.35 8.46 -3.00
C LEU A 56 -22.85 8.45 -1.54
N LEU A 57 -23.53 9.14 -0.62
CA LEU A 57 -23.12 9.19 0.79
C LEU A 57 -23.12 7.81 1.46
N LYS A 58 -24.10 6.95 1.16
CA LYS A 58 -24.11 5.56 1.65
C LYS A 58 -22.92 4.76 1.14
N ARG A 59 -22.63 4.86 -0.17
CA ARG A 59 -21.47 4.18 -0.80
C ARG A 59 -20.14 4.69 -0.21
N GLN A 60 -20.04 6.00 0.04
CA GLN A 60 -18.89 6.62 0.69
C GLN A 60 -18.70 6.10 2.12
N GLN A 61 -19.78 6.03 2.92
CA GLN A 61 -19.73 5.49 4.28
C GLN A 61 -19.30 4.02 4.29
N LYS A 62 -19.84 3.20 3.38
CA LYS A 62 -19.44 1.78 3.23
C LYS A 62 -17.95 1.66 2.90
N THR A 63 -17.46 2.46 1.96
CA THR A 63 -16.05 2.46 1.56
C THR A 63 -15.14 2.92 2.69
N ALA A 64 -15.52 3.96 3.45
CA ALA A 64 -14.77 4.41 4.62
C ALA A 64 -14.68 3.31 5.69
N GLY A 65 -15.79 2.61 5.95
CA GLY A 65 -15.82 1.49 6.90
C GLY A 65 -14.85 0.37 6.53
N ILE A 66 -14.73 0.04 5.24
CA ILE A 66 -13.77 -0.96 4.75
C ILE A 66 -12.33 -0.50 5.03
N TYR A 67 -11.99 0.75 4.77
CA TYR A 67 -10.65 1.26 5.09
C TYR A 67 -10.36 1.29 6.57
N ILE A 68 -11.32 1.74 7.39
CA ILE A 68 -11.18 1.76 8.85
C ILE A 68 -10.94 0.35 9.38
N GLY A 69 -11.70 -0.63 8.89
CA GLY A 69 -11.57 -2.03 9.30
C GLY A 69 -10.28 -2.71 8.87
N THR A 70 -9.61 -2.23 7.82
CA THR A 70 -8.42 -2.86 7.24
C THR A 70 -7.13 -2.09 7.48
N MET A 71 -7.18 -0.83 7.95
CA MET A 71 -5.99 -0.01 8.15
C MET A 71 -5.23 -0.30 9.45
N GLY A 72 -5.89 -0.89 10.45
CA GLY A 72 -5.28 -1.13 11.76
C GLY A 72 -5.23 0.09 12.68
N ILE A 73 -5.11 -0.17 13.99
CA ILE A 73 -5.26 0.87 15.04
C ILE A 73 -4.20 1.97 14.92
N LEU A 74 -2.94 1.61 14.63
CA LEU A 74 -1.85 2.57 14.55
C LEU A 74 -2.02 3.55 13.38
N ASN A 75 -2.41 3.04 12.21
CA ASN A 75 -2.67 3.87 11.04
C ASN A 75 -3.96 4.66 11.20
N PHE A 76 -4.97 4.10 11.87
CA PHE A 76 -6.19 4.83 12.23
C PHE A 76 -5.84 6.10 13.01
N GLN A 77 -5.05 5.98 14.08
CA GLN A 77 -4.64 7.13 14.89
C GLN A 77 -3.74 8.12 14.13
N GLY A 78 -2.88 7.61 13.23
CA GLY A 78 -1.95 8.45 12.48
C GLY A 78 -2.55 9.19 11.28
N PHE A 79 -3.59 8.62 10.63
CA PHE A 79 -4.11 9.15 9.37
C PHE A 79 -5.55 9.62 9.41
N LEU A 80 -6.37 9.16 10.36
CA LEU A 80 -7.74 9.64 10.49
C LEU A 80 -7.85 10.85 11.42
N ASN A 81 -8.73 11.75 11.03
CA ASN A 81 -9.13 12.90 11.81
C ASN A 81 -10.58 13.27 11.46
N VAL A 82 -11.15 14.19 12.23
CA VAL A 82 -12.53 14.65 12.07
C VAL A 82 -12.86 15.19 10.66
N VAL A 83 -11.85 15.52 9.84
CA VAL A 83 -12.04 16.06 8.48
C VAL A 83 -12.13 14.96 7.43
N ASN A 84 -11.51 13.80 7.65
CA ASN A 84 -11.50 12.69 6.69
C ASN A 84 -12.22 11.43 7.18
N GLU A 85 -12.58 11.34 8.46
CA GLU A 85 -13.40 10.26 9.01
C GLU A 85 -14.76 10.21 8.27
N GLY A 86 -15.04 9.08 7.60
CA GLY A 86 -16.23 8.93 6.73
C GLY A 86 -16.05 9.41 5.27
N ASN A 87 -14.87 9.92 4.90
CA ASN A 87 -14.57 10.37 3.53
C ASN A 87 -13.48 9.50 2.89
N PRO A 88 -13.84 8.39 2.21
CA PRO A 88 -12.88 7.46 1.60
C PRO A 88 -11.98 8.12 0.56
N TYR A 89 -12.45 9.14 -0.16
CA TYR A 89 -11.61 9.92 -1.09
C TYR A 89 -10.42 10.58 -0.36
N ASN A 90 -10.67 11.20 0.80
CA ASN A 90 -9.61 11.84 1.59
C ASN A 90 -8.71 10.82 2.30
N ILE A 91 -9.29 9.73 2.83
CA ILE A 91 -8.55 8.64 3.46
C ILE A 91 -7.56 8.03 2.46
N TRP A 92 -8.07 7.65 1.29
CA TRP A 92 -7.27 7.07 0.20
C TRP A 92 -6.11 7.98 -0.21
N ARG A 93 -6.38 9.26 -0.44
CA ARG A 93 -5.33 10.23 -0.81
C ARG A 93 -4.27 10.39 0.27
N THR A 94 -4.66 10.37 1.54
CA THR A 94 -3.74 10.51 2.67
C THR A 94 -2.80 9.30 2.75
N LEU A 95 -3.37 8.09 2.69
CA LEU A 95 -2.60 6.85 2.71
C LEU A 95 -1.70 6.74 1.48
N ALA A 96 -2.23 6.95 0.27
CA ALA A 96 -1.45 6.91 -0.95
C ALA A 96 -0.29 7.91 -0.90
N ARG A 97 -0.55 9.16 -0.50
CA ARG A 97 0.51 10.16 -0.34
C ARG A 97 1.57 9.73 0.67
N HIS A 98 1.20 9.12 1.79
CA HIS A 98 2.15 8.68 2.78
C HIS A 98 3.03 7.53 2.26
N PHE A 99 2.41 6.44 1.82
CA PHE A 99 3.14 5.22 1.46
C PHE A 99 3.83 5.29 0.10
N THR A 100 3.35 6.12 -0.82
CA THR A 100 3.98 6.33 -2.14
C THR A 100 4.62 7.71 -2.27
N SER A 101 4.93 8.37 -1.15
CA SER A 101 5.63 9.66 -1.18
C SER A 101 6.98 9.49 -1.88
N ASN A 102 7.24 10.31 -2.90
CA ASN A 102 8.54 10.38 -3.58
C ASN A 102 9.52 11.35 -2.89
N GLY A 103 9.19 11.84 -1.68
CA GLY A 103 10.10 12.70 -0.94
C GLY A 103 11.38 11.95 -0.54
N ASN A 104 12.52 12.64 -0.59
CA ASN A 104 13.86 12.08 -0.34
C ASN A 104 13.94 11.26 0.96
N ASN A 105 13.27 11.69 2.03
CA ASN A 105 13.26 10.95 3.30
C ASN A 105 12.58 9.59 3.20
N ASN A 106 11.46 9.51 2.47
CA ASN A 106 10.75 8.24 2.28
C ASN A 106 11.52 7.32 1.34
N GLN A 107 12.09 7.87 0.26
CA GLN A 107 12.99 7.16 -0.63
C GLN A 107 14.20 6.56 0.11
N ALA A 108 14.88 7.37 0.92
CA ALA A 108 16.00 6.93 1.73
C ALA A 108 15.59 5.84 2.72
N ARG A 109 14.46 6.01 3.43
CA ARG A 109 13.93 4.99 4.36
C ARG A 109 13.71 3.65 3.66
N ILE A 110 12.97 3.64 2.54
CA ILE A 110 12.69 2.41 1.78
C ILE A 110 13.97 1.77 1.25
N PHE A 111 14.93 2.58 0.79
CA PHE A 111 16.21 2.05 0.34
C PHE A 111 17.03 1.46 1.51
N PHE A 112 17.06 2.10 2.68
CA PHE A 112 17.71 1.55 3.86
C PHE A 112 17.04 0.26 4.36
N GLU A 113 15.72 0.15 4.27
CA GLU A 113 15.01 -1.11 4.55
C GLU A 113 15.45 -2.24 3.62
N PHE A 114 15.65 -1.95 2.32
CA PHE A 114 16.24 -2.92 1.38
C PHE A 114 17.69 -3.28 1.76
N LEU A 115 18.51 -2.30 2.13
CA LEU A 115 19.88 -2.56 2.59
C LEU A 115 19.91 -3.40 3.88
N ALA A 116 18.92 -3.27 4.75
CA ALA A 116 18.82 -4.03 5.99
C ALA A 116 18.29 -5.46 5.80
N LEU A 117 17.70 -5.78 4.64
CA LEU A 117 17.19 -7.13 4.35
C LEU A 117 18.32 -8.17 4.48
N LYS A 118 18.06 -9.25 5.20
CA LYS A 118 18.98 -10.38 5.35
C LYS A 118 18.37 -11.59 4.65
N HIS A 119 19.22 -12.47 4.15
CA HIS A 119 18.79 -13.82 3.82
C HIS A 119 18.62 -14.56 5.16
N VAL A 120 17.45 -15.11 5.45
CA VAL A 120 17.15 -15.71 6.77
C VAL A 120 16.75 -17.18 6.65
N ASP A 121 15.96 -17.52 5.62
CA ASP A 121 15.40 -18.85 5.46
C ASP A 121 15.86 -19.50 4.14
N THR A 122 14.92 -19.72 3.22
CA THR A 122 15.17 -20.38 1.94
C THR A 122 15.51 -19.34 0.87
N LEU A 123 16.20 -19.82 -0.17
CA LEU A 123 16.46 -19.01 -1.37
C LEU A 123 15.14 -18.51 -2.00
N GLU A 124 14.08 -19.32 -1.98
CA GLU A 124 12.77 -18.94 -2.50
C GLU A 124 12.16 -17.76 -1.72
N GLN A 125 12.16 -17.83 -0.39
CA GLN A 125 11.68 -16.73 0.44
C GLN A 125 12.52 -15.48 0.24
N PHE A 126 13.84 -15.62 0.15
CA PHE A 126 14.74 -14.49 -0.08
C PHE A 126 14.50 -13.81 -1.43
N ILE A 127 14.30 -14.58 -2.51
CA ILE A 127 13.95 -14.03 -3.83
C ILE A 127 12.61 -13.29 -3.77
N SER A 128 11.63 -13.85 -3.06
CA SER A 128 10.34 -13.20 -2.84
C SER A 128 10.48 -11.86 -2.11
N ASP A 129 11.26 -11.82 -1.02
CA ASP A 129 11.52 -10.61 -0.24
C ASP A 129 12.26 -9.54 -1.06
N ILE A 130 13.26 -9.95 -1.85
CA ILE A 130 13.98 -9.07 -2.78
C ILE A 130 13.01 -8.43 -3.79
N ASN A 131 12.17 -9.24 -4.43
CA ASN A 131 11.19 -8.73 -5.40
C ASN A 131 10.19 -7.77 -4.74
N GLN A 132 9.75 -8.08 -3.52
CA GLN A 132 8.86 -7.20 -2.77
C GLN A 132 9.52 -5.84 -2.47
N HIS A 133 10.80 -5.84 -2.05
CA HIS A 133 11.53 -4.61 -1.77
C HIS A 133 11.86 -3.80 -3.03
N ILE A 134 12.18 -4.45 -4.16
CA ILE A 134 12.34 -3.78 -5.45
C ILE A 134 11.03 -3.07 -5.84
N GLY A 135 9.89 -3.73 -5.66
CA GLY A 135 8.57 -3.11 -5.87
C GLY A 135 8.34 -1.88 -4.98
N LYS A 136 8.75 -1.93 -3.71
CA LYS A 136 8.67 -0.78 -2.78
C LYS A 136 9.55 0.38 -3.24
N ILE A 137 10.80 0.11 -3.64
CA ILE A 137 11.73 1.11 -4.18
C ILE A 137 11.12 1.81 -5.40
N ALA A 138 10.56 1.04 -6.34
CA ALA A 138 9.87 1.60 -7.50
C ALA A 138 8.63 2.43 -7.11
N SER A 139 7.86 2.01 -6.10
CA SER A 139 6.65 2.72 -5.67
C SER A 139 6.89 4.11 -5.07
N VAL A 140 8.13 4.38 -4.62
CA VAL A 140 8.56 5.71 -4.13
C VAL A 140 9.32 6.51 -5.19
N GLY A 141 9.33 6.03 -6.44
CA GLY A 141 9.89 6.76 -7.58
C GLY A 141 11.40 6.63 -7.78
N ILE A 142 12.04 5.63 -7.15
CA ILE A 142 13.45 5.31 -7.43
C ILE A 142 13.48 4.27 -8.57
N MET A 143 14.12 4.59 -9.69
CA MET A 143 14.24 3.66 -10.81
C MET A 143 15.60 2.98 -10.85
N ILE A 144 15.61 1.64 -10.76
CA ILE A 144 16.85 0.86 -10.90
C ILE A 144 17.24 0.80 -12.38
N GLY A 145 18.51 1.05 -12.69
CA GLY A 145 19.05 1.02 -14.06
C GLY A 145 18.83 2.29 -14.89
N SER A 146 18.09 3.27 -14.35
CA SER A 146 17.88 4.56 -15.03
C SER A 146 19.05 5.53 -14.77
N PRO A 147 19.48 6.33 -15.78
CA PRO A 147 20.49 7.35 -15.57
C PRO A 147 20.06 8.36 -14.50
N GLY A 148 20.88 8.53 -13.46
CA GLY A 148 20.62 9.48 -12.36
C GLY A 148 20.06 8.87 -11.07
N ASP A 149 19.59 7.63 -11.13
CA ASP A 149 19.12 6.87 -9.97
C ASP A 149 20.12 5.75 -9.59
N ILE A 150 19.62 4.59 -9.14
CA ILE A 150 20.45 3.49 -8.66
C ILE A 150 20.89 2.62 -9.82
N LYS A 151 22.19 2.38 -9.94
CA LYS A 151 22.75 1.45 -10.94
C LYS A 151 22.29 0.02 -10.66
N GLU A 152 21.82 -0.67 -11.70
CA GLU A 152 21.43 -2.08 -11.61
C GLU A 152 22.58 -2.96 -11.10
N SER A 153 23.82 -2.70 -11.54
CA SER A 153 25.01 -3.43 -11.10
C SER A 153 25.23 -3.34 -9.59
N LEU A 154 24.90 -2.19 -8.96
CA LEU A 154 25.02 -2.01 -7.52
C LEU A 154 23.99 -2.87 -6.77
N ILE A 155 22.76 -2.93 -7.26
CA ILE A 155 21.71 -3.78 -6.69
C ILE A 155 22.12 -5.26 -6.79
N ALA A 156 22.60 -5.69 -7.96
CA ALA A 156 23.07 -7.05 -8.18
C ALA A 156 24.22 -7.41 -7.21
N GLU A 157 25.17 -6.51 -7.01
CA GLU A 157 26.29 -6.70 -6.08
C GLU A 157 25.81 -6.80 -4.62
N ILE A 158 24.88 -5.95 -4.20
CA ILE A 158 24.29 -5.98 -2.86
C ILE A 158 23.58 -7.33 -2.62
N ILE A 159 22.80 -7.81 -3.59
CA ILE A 159 22.10 -9.10 -3.51
C ILE A 159 23.10 -10.26 -3.41
N ALA A 160 24.14 -10.25 -4.25
CA ALA A 160 25.19 -11.27 -4.22
C ALA A 160 25.92 -11.32 -2.87
N ARG A 161 26.21 -10.15 -2.27
CA ARG A 161 26.81 -10.08 -0.93
C ARG A 161 25.90 -10.67 0.14
N LYS A 162 24.62 -10.34 0.14
CA LYS A 162 23.63 -10.87 1.09
C LYS A 162 23.49 -12.40 1.02
N LEU A 163 23.64 -12.98 -0.17
CA LEU A 163 23.69 -14.43 -0.34
C LEU A 163 24.99 -14.99 0.27
N ASN A 164 26.14 -14.42 -0.08
CA ASN A 164 27.45 -14.94 0.31
C ASN A 164 27.68 -14.90 1.82
N ASP A 165 27.23 -13.85 2.51
CA ASP A 165 27.36 -13.71 3.97
C ASP A 165 26.71 -14.88 4.75
N ASN A 166 25.73 -15.56 4.15
CA ASN A 166 25.10 -16.75 4.74
C ASN A 166 25.81 -18.06 4.44
N TYR A 167 26.56 -18.15 3.34
CA TYR A 167 27.29 -19.37 2.97
C TYR A 167 28.72 -19.41 3.51
N VAL A 168 29.29 -18.27 3.91
CA VAL A 168 30.63 -18.18 4.52
C VAL A 168 30.62 -18.49 6.03
N ASN A 169 29.44 -18.50 6.67
CA ASN A 169 29.28 -18.79 8.11
C ASN A 169 28.73 -20.20 8.42
N THR A 170 28.75 -21.11 7.44
CA THR A 170 28.49 -22.55 7.58
C THR A 170 29.75 -23.34 7.33
#